data_AF-A0A7J9MA44-F1
#
_entry.id   AF-A0A7J9MA44-F1
#
_cell.length_a   1.000
_cell.length_b   1.000
_cell.length_c   1.000
_cell.angle_alpha   90.00
_cell.angle_beta   90.00
_cell.angle_gamma   90.00
#
_symmetry.space_group_name_H-M   'P 1'
#
loop_
_entity.id
_entity.type
_entity.pdbx_description
1 polymer ?
#
loop_
_entity_poly.entity_id
_entity_poly.type
_entity_poly.pdbx_seq_one_letter_code
_entity_poly.pdbx_strand_id
1 'polypeptide(L)'
;MVTPENHPIHLHGYDFYFIAQGFRNFDPKKDTSKFKLVDPSMRNTVGVPVNGWAVIRFIADNPGVWIMHCHLDVHISWGLAMAFLVENGVGELQTIQLPPPDLPIC
;
A
#
# COMPACT_ATOMS: atom_id res chain seq x y z
N MET A 1 -5.02 -24.11 -11.29
CA MET A 1 -5.68 -24.10 -9.97
C MET A 1 -4.97 -23.02 -9.15
N VAL A 2 -5.66 -21.97 -8.71
CA VAL A 2 -5.03 -20.91 -7.89
C VAL A 2 -5.12 -21.37 -6.44
N THR A 3 -3.98 -21.62 -5.80
CA THR A 3 -3.91 -21.96 -4.38
C THR A 3 -3.85 -20.69 -3.55
N PRO A 4 -4.44 -20.66 -2.34
CA PRO A 4 -4.24 -19.57 -1.42
C PRO A 4 -2.77 -19.34 -1.11
N GLU A 5 -2.31 -18.09 -1.19
CA GLU A 5 -0.91 -17.71 -1.01
C GLU A 5 -0.78 -16.48 -0.09
N ASN A 6 0.42 -16.26 0.44
CA ASN A 6 0.78 -15.00 1.07
C ASN A 6 1.15 -13.98 -0.02
N HIS A 7 0.64 -12.76 0.09
CA HIS A 7 0.97 -11.70 -0.86
C HIS A 7 1.70 -10.55 -0.14
N PRO A 8 2.99 -10.30 -0.42
CA PRO A 8 3.69 -9.12 0.09
C PRO A 8 3.22 -7.87 -0.65
N ILE A 9 2.35 -7.08 -0.03
CA ILE A 9 1.83 -5.83 -0.61
C ILE A 9 2.77 -4.68 -0.27
N HIS A 10 3.31 -4.04 -1.29
CA HIS A 10 4.20 -2.88 -1.22
C HIS A 10 3.50 -1.63 -1.71
N LEU A 11 3.77 -0.48 -1.09
CA LEU A 11 3.29 0.84 -1.50
C LEU A 11 4.49 1.77 -1.76
N HIS A 12 4.56 2.33 -2.96
CA HIS A 12 5.57 3.32 -3.32
C HIS A 12 5.24 4.67 -2.67
N GLY A 13 6.26 5.52 -2.48
CA GLY A 13 6.09 6.90 -1.99
C GLY A 13 5.74 7.04 -0.50
N TYR A 14 5.47 5.94 0.21
CA TYR A 14 5.05 5.94 1.60
C TYR A 14 5.68 4.78 2.38
N ASP A 15 6.04 5.07 3.62
CA ASP A 15 5.91 4.08 4.68
C ASP A 15 4.50 4.18 5.29
N PHE A 16 3.97 3.06 5.76
CA PHE A 16 2.66 2.97 6.41
C PHE A 16 2.75 2.29 7.77
N TYR A 17 1.80 2.60 8.64
CA TYR A 17 1.63 1.90 9.90
C TYR A 17 0.89 0.59 9.67
N PHE A 18 1.55 -0.53 9.96
CA PHE A 18 0.92 -1.84 10.01
C PHE A 18 0.27 -2.04 11.39
N ILE A 19 -1.06 -2.09 11.42
CA ILE A 19 -1.81 -2.04 12.69
C ILE A 19 -2.47 -3.36 13.07
N ALA A 20 -2.72 -4.27 12.13
CA ALA A 20 -3.27 -5.59 12.43
C ALA A 20 -3.14 -6.54 11.23
N GLN A 21 -3.19 -7.84 11.53
CA GLN A 21 -3.43 -8.90 10.54
C GLN A 21 -4.29 -10.00 11.16
N GLY A 22 -4.86 -10.83 10.31
CA GLY A 22 -5.62 -12.01 10.74
C GLY A 22 -5.74 -13.04 9.64
N PHE A 23 -6.31 -14.17 10.01
CA PHE A 23 -6.70 -15.24 9.09
C PHE A 23 -8.22 -15.25 8.94
N ARG A 24 -8.69 -15.95 7.91
CA ARG A 24 -10.09 -15.96 7.46
C ARG A 24 -10.54 -14.57 6.99
N ASN A 25 -11.83 -14.43 6.73
CA ASN A 25 -12.39 -13.17 6.27
C ASN A 25 -12.39 -12.12 7.39
N PHE A 26 -12.00 -10.89 7.06
CA PHE A 26 -12.06 -9.75 7.97
C PHE A 26 -13.51 -9.45 8.39
N ASP A 27 -13.75 -9.34 9.70
CA ASP A 27 -15.03 -8.91 10.29
C ASP A 27 -14.85 -7.53 10.96
N PRO A 28 -15.32 -6.43 10.36
CA PRO A 28 -15.11 -5.09 10.92
C PRO A 28 -15.73 -4.90 12.31
N LYS A 29 -16.74 -5.69 12.70
CA LYS A 29 -17.37 -5.61 14.02
C LYS A 29 -16.54 -6.27 15.12
N LYS A 30 -15.63 -7.18 14.76
CA LYS A 30 -14.82 -7.98 15.71
C LYS A 30 -13.34 -7.69 15.61
N ASP A 31 -12.82 -7.57 14.39
CA ASP A 31 -11.37 -7.50 14.14
C ASP A 31 -10.79 -6.12 14.37
N THR A 32 -11.62 -5.06 14.34
CA THR A 32 -11.18 -3.69 14.65
C THR A 32 -10.65 -3.55 16.08
N SER A 33 -11.08 -4.40 17.01
CA SER A 33 -10.52 -4.45 18.38
C SER A 33 -9.08 -4.98 18.43
N LYS A 34 -8.58 -5.57 17.34
CA LYS A 34 -7.19 -6.05 17.23
C LYS A 34 -6.22 -4.95 16.76
N PHE A 35 -6.72 -3.77 16.41
CA PHE A 35 -5.89 -2.71 15.86
C PHE A 35 -4.92 -2.17 16.90
N LYS A 36 -3.62 -2.28 16.63
CA LYS A 36 -2.57 -1.62 17.41
C LYS A 36 -2.51 -0.15 17.01
N LEU A 37 -3.15 0.71 17.79
CA LEU A 37 -3.21 2.16 17.53
C LEU A 37 -2.15 2.97 18.29
N VAL A 38 -1.39 2.33 19.17
CA VAL A 38 -0.28 2.93 19.92
C VAL A 38 1.01 2.25 19.48
N ASP A 39 1.96 3.05 18.98
CA ASP A 39 3.27 2.60 18.50
C ASP A 39 3.24 1.38 17.54
N PRO A 40 2.45 1.43 16.43
CA PRO A 40 2.48 0.38 15.42
C PRO A 40 3.78 0.39 14.62
N SER A 41 4.18 -0.76 14.10
CA SER A 41 5.37 -0.83 13.25
C SER A 41 5.15 -0.09 11.93
N MET A 42 6.08 0.77 11.56
CA MET A 42 6.11 1.46 10.27
C MET A 42 6.89 0.62 9.25
N ARG A 43 6.31 0.38 8.08
CA ARG A 43 6.86 -0.46 6.99
C ARG A 43 6.37 0.06 5.64
N ASN A 44 7.06 -0.25 4.55
CA ASN A 44 6.57 -0.02 3.18
C ASN A 44 6.00 -1.28 2.52
N THR A 45 6.16 -2.45 3.15
CA THR A 45 5.70 -3.75 2.62
C THR A 45 5.12 -4.61 3.75
N VAL A 46 3.98 -5.24 3.51
CA VAL A 46 3.32 -6.15 4.46
C VAL A 46 2.90 -7.45 3.77
N GLY A 47 3.23 -8.58 4.38
CA GLY A 47 2.72 -9.89 3.93
C GLY A 47 1.27 -10.07 4.36
N VAL A 48 0.34 -10.12 3.41
CA VAL A 48 -1.03 -10.53 3.66
C VAL A 48 -1.05 -12.06 3.85
N PRO A 49 -1.45 -12.60 5.01
CA PRO A 49 -1.40 -14.03 5.26
C PRO A 49 -2.27 -14.84 4.29
N VAL A 50 -1.90 -16.11 4.08
CA VAL A 50 -2.70 -17.09 3.32
C VAL A 50 -4.13 -17.13 3.87
N ASN A 51 -5.13 -16.94 3.00
CA ASN A 51 -6.55 -16.85 3.39
C ASN A 51 -6.80 -15.84 4.51
N GLY A 52 -6.12 -14.70 4.51
CA GLY A 52 -6.15 -13.72 5.58
C GLY A 52 -6.29 -12.29 5.12
N TRP A 53 -5.96 -11.38 6.03
CA TRP A 53 -6.04 -9.94 5.83
C TRP A 53 -4.93 -9.22 6.61
N ALA A 54 -4.58 -8.03 6.17
CA ALA A 54 -3.74 -7.07 6.87
C ALA A 54 -4.40 -5.69 6.81
N VAL A 55 -4.16 -4.86 7.82
CA VAL A 55 -4.64 -3.46 7.86
C VAL A 55 -3.45 -2.54 8.02
N ILE A 56 -3.38 -1.58 7.09
CA ILE A 56 -2.40 -0.50 7.08
C ILE A 56 -3.10 0.85 7.23
N ARG A 57 -2.38 1.85 7.75
CA ARG A 57 -2.79 3.26 7.75
C ARG A 57 -1.61 4.12 7.30
N PHE A 58 -1.88 5.08 6.44
CA PHE A 58 -0.92 6.10 6.01
C PHE A 58 -1.66 7.42 5.80
N ILE A 59 -0.91 8.51 5.79
CA ILE A 59 -1.41 9.84 5.44
C ILE A 59 -1.00 10.06 3.99
N ALA A 60 -1.95 10.39 3.11
CA ALA A 60 -1.67 10.67 1.70
C ALA A 60 -1.21 12.12 1.54
N ASP A 61 0.01 12.43 1.98
CA ASP A 61 0.61 13.77 2.00
C ASP A 61 1.78 13.96 1.01
N ASN A 62 2.02 12.97 0.14
CA ASN A 62 3.03 12.99 -0.91
C ASN A 62 2.34 13.00 -2.30
N PRO A 63 2.20 14.17 -2.96
CA PRO A 63 1.56 14.29 -4.27
C PRO A 63 2.28 13.49 -5.36
N GLY A 64 1.52 12.80 -6.20
CA GLY A 64 2.07 11.98 -7.28
C GLY A 64 1.21 10.76 -7.63
N VAL A 65 1.80 9.87 -8.40
CA VAL A 65 1.19 8.59 -8.78
C VAL A 65 2.00 7.45 -8.16
N TRP A 66 1.42 6.78 -7.17
CA TRP A 66 2.13 5.80 -6.35
C TRP A 66 1.55 4.41 -6.53
N ILE A 67 2.34 3.50 -7.08
CA ILE A 67 1.91 2.11 -7.29
C ILE A 67 1.87 1.35 -5.96
N MET A 68 0.77 0.62 -5.74
CA MET A 68 0.64 -0.39 -4.70
C MET A 68 0.45 -1.74 -5.36
N HIS A 69 1.30 -2.71 -5.04
CA HIS A 69 1.31 -3.99 -5.75
C HIS A 69 1.82 -5.15 -4.88
N CYS A 70 1.55 -6.37 -5.32
CA CYS A 70 2.25 -7.54 -4.80
C CYS A 70 3.71 -7.50 -5.24
N HIS A 71 4.65 -7.71 -4.33
CA HIS A 71 6.09 -7.67 -4.57
C HIS A 71 6.64 -9.00 -5.10
N LEU A 72 5.77 -9.83 -5.69
CA LEU A 72 6.15 -11.02 -6.43
C LEU A 72 6.05 -10.66 -7.92
N ASP A 73 7.15 -10.74 -8.65
CA ASP A 73 7.26 -10.25 -10.05
C ASP A 73 6.19 -10.84 -10.97
N VAL A 74 5.87 -12.12 -10.77
CA VAL A 74 4.80 -12.81 -11.51
C VAL A 74 3.41 -12.23 -11.18
N HIS A 75 3.15 -11.82 -9.94
CA HIS A 75 1.85 -11.28 -9.55
C HIS A 75 1.66 -9.81 -9.95
N ILE A 76 2.70 -8.98 -9.88
CA ILE A 76 2.61 -7.60 -10.40
C ILE A 76 2.38 -7.62 -11.92
N SER A 77 3.08 -8.47 -12.66
CA SER A 77 2.91 -8.59 -14.13
C SER A 77 1.54 -9.17 -14.53
N TRP A 78 0.92 -10.00 -13.69
CA TRP A 78 -0.47 -10.45 -13.88
C TRP A 78 -1.53 -9.42 -13.47
N GLY A 79 -1.12 -8.27 -12.92
CA GLY A 79 -2.01 -7.16 -12.61
C GLY A 79 -2.49 -7.10 -11.16
N LEU A 80 -1.85 -7.78 -10.21
CA LEU A 80 -2.07 -7.55 -8.78
C LEU A 80 -1.37 -6.24 -8.36
N ALA A 81 -1.91 -5.13 -8.89
CA ALA A 81 -1.42 -3.78 -8.74
C ALA A 81 -2.56 -2.76 -8.86
N MET A 82 -2.38 -1.60 -8.25
CA MET A 82 -3.19 -0.40 -8.40
C MET A 82 -2.29 0.83 -8.20
N ALA A 83 -2.78 2.03 -8.47
CA ALA A 83 -2.05 3.26 -8.17
C ALA A 83 -2.92 4.25 -7.39
N PHE A 84 -2.33 4.89 -6.39
CA PHE A 84 -2.90 6.07 -5.75
C PHE A 84 -2.49 7.30 -6.55
N LEU A 85 -3.48 8.06 -7.02
CA LEU A 85 -3.27 9.44 -7.47
C LEU A 85 -3.49 10.35 -6.27
N VAL A 86 -2.44 11.03 -5.83
CA VAL A 86 -2.47 12.01 -4.75
C VAL A 86 -2.31 13.38 -5.36
N GLU A 87 -3.35 14.21 -5.24
CA GLU A 87 -3.40 15.55 -5.81
C GLU A 87 -2.45 16.51 -5.07
N ASN A 88 -2.14 17.63 -5.73
CA ASN A 88 -1.38 18.70 -5.10
C ASN A 88 -2.19 19.31 -3.95
N GLY A 89 -1.49 19.66 -2.87
CA GLY A 89 -2.00 20.46 -1.77
C GLY A 89 -1.90 21.96 -2.04
N VAL A 90 -1.79 22.75 -0.98
CA VAL A 90 -1.81 24.22 -1.05
C VAL A 90 -0.41 24.79 -1.19
N GLY A 91 0.57 24.18 -0.49
CA GLY A 91 1.95 24.66 -0.48
C GLY A 91 2.78 24.19 -1.67
N GLU A 92 3.86 24.93 -1.96
CA GLU A 92 4.86 24.53 -2.97
C GLU A 92 5.45 23.14 -2.66
N LEU A 93 5.74 22.84 -1.38
CA LEU A 93 6.21 21.53 -0.93
C LEU A 93 5.14 20.43 -0.98
N GLN A 94 3.89 20.80 -1.23
CA GLN A 94 2.77 19.87 -1.42
C GLN A 94 2.36 19.83 -2.90
N THR A 95 3.26 20.19 -3.81
CA THR A 95 3.01 20.19 -5.26
C THR A 95 4.06 19.33 -5.96
N ILE A 96 3.63 18.51 -6.91
CA ILE A 96 4.55 17.72 -7.72
C ILE A 96 5.46 18.62 -8.57
N GLN A 97 6.73 18.22 -8.71
CA GLN A 97 7.67 18.89 -9.60
C GLN A 97 7.30 18.65 -11.07
N LEU A 98 7.74 19.56 -11.94
CA LEU A 98 7.61 19.35 -13.38
C LEU A 98 8.42 18.12 -13.82
N PRO A 99 7.95 17.37 -14.83
CA PRO A 99 8.70 16.26 -15.39
C PRO A 99 10.12 16.69 -15.84
N PRO A 100 11.14 15.84 -15.67
CA PRO A 100 12.48 16.17 -16.13
C PRO A 100 12.53 16.28 -17.66
N PRO A 101 13.38 17.17 -18.24
CA PRO A 101 13.42 17.40 -19.69
C PRO A 101 13.77 16.17 -20.54
N ASP A 102 14.43 15.18 -19.95
CA ASP A 102 14.88 13.93 -20.56
C ASP A 102 13.97 12.73 -20.24
N LEU A 103 12.75 12.97 -19.75
CA LEU A 103 11.77 11.91 -19.52
C LEU A 103 11.56 11.09 -20.82
N PRO A 104 11.74 9.75 -20.79
CA PRO A 104 11.55 8.92 -21.98
C PRO A 104 10.16 9.06 -22.58
N ILE A 105 10.10 9.09 -23.91
CA ILE A 105 8.83 9.13 -24.65
C ILE A 105 8.11 7.78 -24.54
N CYS A 106 6.78 7.83 -24.53
CA CYS A 106 5.92 6.64 -24.51
C CYS A 106 5.96 5.87 -25.83
#